data_AF-A0A1D6EJ08-F1
#
_entry.id   AF-A0A1D6EJ08-F1
#
_cell.length_a   1.000
_cell.length_b   1.000
_cell.length_c   1.000
_cell.angle_alpha   90.00
_cell.angle_beta   90.00
_cell.angle_gamma   90.00
#
_symmetry.space_group_name_H-M   'P 1'
#
loop_
_entity.id
_entity.type
_entity.pdbx_description
1 polymer ?
#
loop_
_entity_poly.entity_id
_entity_poly.type
_entity_poly.pdbx_seq_one_letter_code
_entity_poly.pdbx_strand_id
1 'polypeptide(L)'
;MGSRFASAVLQLLVCATLLLGCCHGRFVVDKNNLKVTAPDDLKGTYECAIGNFEVPQYGDTMVGFVAYPKANRKACKSFEDFDINYKAKPGAFPTFLLVDRGETSYLIL
;
A
#
# COMPACT_ATOMS: atom_id res chain seq x y z
N MET A 1 -45.89 22.53 -18.86
CA MET A 1 -45.42 21.22 -18.33
C MET A 1 -44.02 20.81 -18.76
N GLY A 2 -43.38 21.42 -19.77
CA GLY A 2 -42.08 20.94 -20.29
C GLY A 2 -40.83 21.34 -19.48
N SER A 3 -40.80 22.54 -18.87
CA SER A 3 -39.58 23.07 -18.23
C SER A 3 -39.20 22.39 -16.90
N ARG A 4 -40.20 22.00 -16.10
CA ARG A 4 -39.98 21.30 -14.82
C ARG A 4 -39.50 19.86 -15.01
N PHE A 5 -39.96 19.20 -16.06
CA PHE A 5 -39.52 17.85 -16.41
C PHE A 5 -38.07 17.86 -16.91
N ALA A 6 -37.71 18.83 -17.76
CA ALA A 6 -36.33 19.01 -18.21
C ALA A 6 -35.36 19.29 -17.05
N SER A 7 -35.76 20.12 -16.08
CA SER A 7 -34.97 20.40 -14.88
C SER A 7 -34.77 19.15 -14.01
N ALA A 8 -35.83 18.37 -13.78
CA ALA A 8 -35.75 17.12 -13.01
C ALA A 8 -34.84 16.09 -13.69
N VAL A 9 -34.93 15.95 -15.02
CA VAL A 9 -34.06 15.05 -15.79
C VAL A 9 -32.60 15.52 -15.72
N LEU A 10 -32.36 16.83 -15.82
CA LEU A 10 -31.00 17.40 -15.72
C LEU A 10 -30.39 17.16 -14.34
N GLN A 11 -31.16 17.34 -13.26
CA GLN A 11 -30.68 17.06 -11.90
C GLN A 11 -30.40 15.58 -11.68
N LEU A 12 -31.23 14.69 -12.23
CA LEU A 12 -31.00 13.24 -12.13
C LEU A 12 -29.72 12.82 -12.86
N LEU A 13 -29.46 13.43 -14.03
CA LEU A 13 -28.25 13.19 -14.83
C LEU A 13 -26.98 13.64 -14.08
N VAL A 14 -27.03 14.81 -13.41
CA VAL A 14 -25.93 15.34 -12.61
C VAL A 14 -25.67 14.48 -11.37
N CYS A 15 -26.71 14.01 -10.69
CA CYS A 15 -26.54 13.09 -9.55
C CYS A 15 -25.93 11.76 -9.99
N ALA A 16 -26.35 11.23 -11.15
CA ALA A 16 -25.78 9.99 -11.69
C ALA A 16 -24.29 10.13 -12.01
N THR A 17 -23.86 11.24 -12.62
CA THR A 17 -22.45 11.46 -12.94
C THR A 17 -21.57 11.64 -11.71
N LEU A 18 -22.09 12.24 -10.63
CA LEU A 18 -21.37 12.38 -9.35
C LEU A 18 -21.20 11.03 -8.63
N LEU A 19 -22.20 10.15 -8.69
CA LEU A 19 -22.14 8.80 -8.09
C LEU A 19 -21.23 7.84 -8.89
N LEU A 20 -21.05 8.10 -10.19
CA LEU A 20 -20.11 7.40 -11.07
C LEU A 20 -18.66 7.93 -10.97
N GLY A 21 -18.38 8.86 -10.05
CA GLY A 21 -17.04 9.35 -9.74
C GLY A 21 -16.15 8.23 -9.21
N CYS A 22 -15.49 7.51 -10.11
CA CYS A 22 -14.53 6.46 -9.78
C CYS A 22 -13.41 7.03 -8.90
N CYS A 23 -13.27 6.54 -7.68
CA CYS A 23 -12.15 6.79 -6.79
C CYS A 23 -10.84 6.26 -7.42
N HIS A 24 -10.22 7.07 -8.29
CA HIS A 24 -8.90 6.77 -8.84
C HIS A 24 -7.85 7.13 -7.80
N GLY A 25 -7.55 6.19 -6.91
CA GLY A 25 -6.32 6.23 -6.13
C GLY A 25 -5.13 6.14 -7.09
N ARG A 26 -4.46 7.27 -7.35
CA ARG A 26 -3.22 7.28 -8.13
C ARG A 26 -2.07 7.04 -7.18
N PHE A 27 -1.49 5.84 -7.23
CA PHE A 27 -0.22 5.58 -6.54
C PHE A 27 0.87 6.40 -7.24
N VAL A 28 1.25 7.52 -6.61
CA VAL A 28 2.47 8.23 -6.99
C VAL A 28 3.61 7.41 -6.41
N VAL A 29 4.23 6.61 -7.27
CA VAL A 29 5.35 5.77 -6.92
C VAL A 29 6.62 6.59 -7.11
N ASP A 30 7.30 6.92 -6.01
CA ASP A 30 8.65 7.43 -6.10
C ASP A 30 9.60 6.27 -6.34
N LYS A 31 10.38 6.36 -7.42
CA LYS A 31 11.46 5.43 -7.70
C LYS A 31 12.59 5.74 -6.72
N ASN A 32 12.88 4.79 -5.85
CA ASN A 32 13.96 4.91 -4.89
C ASN A 32 14.82 3.63 -4.90
N ASN A 33 15.89 3.65 -4.14
CA ASN A 33 16.85 2.57 -4.05
C ASN A 33 16.65 1.79 -2.74
N LEU A 34 16.46 0.48 -2.85
CA LEU A 34 16.55 -0.44 -1.72
C LEU A 34 17.95 -1.07 -1.69
N LYS A 35 18.68 -0.89 -0.60
CA LYS A 35 20.02 -1.47 -0.44
C LYS A 35 19.98 -2.71 0.45
N VAL A 36 20.34 -3.86 -0.10
CA VAL A 36 20.56 -5.10 0.65
C VAL A 36 22.02 -5.13 1.11
N THR A 37 22.22 -5.25 2.42
CA THR A 37 23.56 -5.22 3.04
C THR A 37 24.12 -6.61 3.33
N ALA A 38 23.26 -7.63 3.44
CA ALA A 38 23.60 -9.03 3.71
C ALA A 38 22.44 -9.98 3.31
N PRO A 39 22.70 -11.27 3.07
CA PRO A 39 24.02 -11.92 2.94
C PRO A 39 24.77 -11.45 1.68
N ASP A 40 26.08 -11.74 1.57
CA ASP A 40 26.93 -11.20 0.49
C ASP A 40 26.42 -11.59 -0.92
N ASP A 41 25.80 -12.76 -1.06
CA ASP A 41 25.24 -13.23 -2.34
C ASP A 41 24.08 -12.37 -2.87
N LEU A 42 23.38 -11.66 -1.98
CA LEU A 42 22.24 -10.79 -2.30
C LEU A 42 22.56 -9.31 -2.10
N LYS A 43 23.81 -8.98 -1.77
CA LYS A 43 24.22 -7.63 -1.46
C LYS A 43 24.21 -6.77 -2.71
N GLY A 44 23.52 -5.65 -2.66
CA GLY A 44 23.36 -4.79 -3.83
C GLY A 44 22.38 -3.66 -3.60
N THR A 45 22.26 -2.80 -4.61
CA THR A 45 21.26 -1.75 -4.67
C THR A 45 20.24 -2.16 -5.74
N TYR A 46 18.97 -2.19 -5.36
CA TYR A 46 17.84 -2.59 -6.20
C TYR A 46 16.88 -1.43 -6.36
N GLU A 47 16.24 -1.34 -7.53
CA GLU A 47 15.16 -0.38 -7.74
C GLU A 47 13.90 -0.82 -6.98
N CYS A 48 13.28 0.12 -6.26
CA CYS A 48 12.03 -0.13 -5.58
C CYS A 48 11.03 1.02 -5.80
N ALA A 49 9.76 0.64 -5.70
CA ALA A 49 8.63 1.54 -5.68
C ALA A 49 8.28 1.85 -4.22
N ILE A 50 8.41 3.10 -3.77
CA ILE A 50 7.98 3.50 -2.43
C ILE A 50 6.64 4.22 -2.55
N GLY A 51 5.64 3.74 -1.80
CA GLY A 51 4.36 4.40 -1.66
C GLY A 51 4.45 5.54 -0.66
N ASN A 52 4.13 6.76 -1.09
CA ASN A 52 4.13 7.94 -0.23
C ASN A 52 2.75 8.11 0.43
N PHE A 53 2.50 7.36 1.51
CA PHE A 53 1.21 7.35 2.22
C PHE A 53 1.21 8.18 3.52
N GLU A 54 1.99 9.27 3.55
CA GLU A 54 2.16 10.25 4.65
C GLU A 54 3.23 9.92 5.73
N VAL A 55 4.20 10.85 5.82
CA VAL A 55 5.03 11.36 6.95
C VAL A 55 5.82 10.34 7.82
N PRO A 56 7.17 10.49 7.96
CA PRO A 56 7.93 11.73 7.91
C PRO A 56 8.19 12.25 6.49
N GLN A 57 8.04 13.56 6.30
CA GLN A 57 8.50 14.24 5.07
C GLN A 57 10.04 14.42 5.04
N TYR A 58 10.77 13.63 5.82
CA TYR A 58 12.22 13.72 5.95
C TYR A 58 12.82 12.41 5.41
N GLY A 59 13.66 12.56 4.39
CA GLY A 59 14.35 11.49 3.68
C GLY A 59 15.43 10.85 4.55
N ASP A 60 15.01 10.05 5.51
CA ASP A 60 15.90 9.31 6.39
C ASP A 60 15.99 7.83 5.98
N THR A 61 17.09 7.19 6.32
CA THR A 61 17.32 5.78 5.96
C THR A 61 16.88 4.86 7.09
N MET A 62 15.92 3.97 6.82
CA MET A 62 15.55 2.91 7.75
C MET A 62 16.35 1.64 7.46
N VAL A 63 17.02 1.11 8.49
CA VAL A 63 17.79 -0.15 8.41
C VAL A 63 17.08 -1.20 9.26
N GLY A 64 16.97 -2.43 8.74
CA GLY A 64 16.16 -3.47 9.34
C GLY A 64 16.43 -4.84 8.76
N PHE A 65 15.76 -5.85 9.32
CA PHE A 65 15.84 -7.23 8.85
C PHE A 65 14.61 -7.58 8.02
N VAL A 66 14.78 -8.44 7.03
CA VAL A 66 13.67 -8.94 6.21
C VAL A 66 13.15 -10.25 6.77
N ALA A 67 11.83 -10.37 6.95
CA ALA A 67 11.17 -11.61 7.31
C ALA A 67 10.16 -12.02 6.22
N TYR A 68 10.11 -13.31 5.90
CA TYR A 68 9.10 -13.87 5.00
C TYR A 68 8.10 -14.72 5.81
N PRO A 69 6.80 -14.39 5.78
CA PRO A 69 5.80 -15.12 6.55
C PRO A 69 5.68 -16.60 6.19
N LYS A 70 5.59 -17.47 7.21
CA LYS A 70 5.30 -18.89 7.00
C LYS A 70 3.88 -19.12 6.48
N ALA A 71 2.92 -18.33 6.97
CA ALA A 71 1.52 -18.32 6.55
C ALA A 71 1.07 -16.89 6.22
N ASN A 72 -0.05 -16.75 5.51
CA ASN A 72 -0.57 -15.44 5.06
C ASN A 72 0.42 -14.61 4.22
N ARG A 73 1.17 -15.27 3.32
CA ARG A 73 2.22 -14.64 2.50
C ARG A 73 1.72 -13.51 1.61
N LYS A 74 0.45 -13.53 1.21
CA LYS A 74 -0.19 -12.47 0.42
C LYS A 74 -0.73 -11.31 1.28
N ALA A 75 -0.61 -11.41 2.60
CA ALA A 75 -1.15 -10.46 3.58
C ALA A 75 -2.64 -10.12 3.38
N CYS A 76 -3.45 -11.04 2.82
CA CYS A 76 -4.87 -10.77 2.55
C CYS A 76 -5.79 -10.97 3.77
N LYS A 77 -5.23 -11.43 4.89
CA LYS A 77 -5.93 -11.63 6.18
C LYS A 77 -5.12 -10.99 7.31
N SER A 78 -5.70 -10.88 8.50
CA SER A 78 -4.94 -10.47 9.68
C SER A 78 -3.85 -11.49 10.00
N PHE A 79 -2.68 -11.05 10.43
CA PHE A 79 -1.62 -11.94 10.92
C PHE A 79 -1.93 -12.54 12.30
N GLU A 80 -2.85 -11.91 13.06
CA GLU A 80 -3.31 -12.41 14.37
C GLU A 80 -4.04 -13.76 14.22
N ASP A 81 -4.77 -13.96 13.12
CA ASP A 81 -5.46 -15.22 12.80
C ASP A 81 -4.50 -16.43 12.64
N PHE A 82 -3.19 -16.15 12.50
CA PHE A 82 -2.15 -17.15 12.29
C PHE A 82 -1.16 -17.22 13.46
N ASP A 83 -1.43 -16.52 14.57
CA ASP A 83 -0.52 -16.38 15.71
C ASP A 83 0.87 -15.82 15.32
N ILE A 84 0.91 -14.92 14.34
CA ILE A 84 2.15 -14.32 13.81
C ILE A 84 2.28 -12.88 14.30
N ASN A 85 3.44 -12.53 14.88
CA ASN A 85 3.75 -11.18 15.35
C ASN A 85 5.16 -10.73 14.94
N TYR A 86 5.26 -9.58 14.27
CA TYR A 86 6.52 -8.98 13.81
C TYR A 86 6.88 -7.67 14.53
N LYS A 87 6.25 -7.38 15.68
CA LYS A 87 6.57 -6.21 16.48
C LYS A 87 8.04 -6.29 16.92
N ALA A 88 8.81 -5.28 16.53
CA ALA A 88 10.20 -5.15 16.95
C ALA A 88 10.27 -4.94 18.47
N LYS A 89 11.27 -5.54 19.11
CA LYS A 89 11.56 -5.27 20.53
C LYS A 89 12.13 -3.85 20.66
N PRO A 90 11.88 -3.14 21.77
CA PRO A 90 12.51 -1.85 22.02
C PRO A 90 14.03 -1.94 21.89
N GLY A 91 14.64 -1.04 21.10
CA GLY A 91 16.08 -1.02 20.83
C GLY A 91 16.58 -2.00 19.77
N ALA A 92 15.72 -2.86 19.21
CA ALA A 92 16.06 -3.69 18.07
C ALA A 92 15.77 -2.98 16.75
N PHE A 93 16.44 -3.42 15.68
CA PHE A 93 16.10 -2.97 14.33
C PHE A 93 14.67 -3.39 13.95
N PRO A 94 13.95 -2.57 13.16
CA PRO A 94 12.65 -2.93 12.62
C PRO A 94 12.73 -4.18 11.72
N THR A 95 11.61 -4.88 11.61
CA THR A 95 11.46 -6.02 10.69
C THR A 95 10.62 -5.58 9.49
N PHE A 96 11.21 -5.64 8.31
CA PHE A 96 10.54 -5.48 7.02
C PHE A 96 9.89 -6.79 6.62
N LEU A 97 8.59 -6.78 6.34
CA LEU A 97 7.89 -7.97 5.93
C LEU A 97 7.89 -8.10 4.40
N LEU A 98 8.46 -9.18 3.90
CA LEU A 98 8.38 -9.53 2.48
C LEU A 98 7.08 -10.30 2.24
N VAL A 99 6.20 -9.76 1.40
CA VAL A 99 4.89 -10.34 1.09
C VAL A 99 4.73 -10.53 -0.40
N ASP A 100 4.02 -11.58 -0.77
CA ASP A 100 3.71 -11.89 -2.17
C ASP A 100 2.55 -11.02 -2.64
N ARG A 101 2.56 -10.67 -3.92
CA ARG A 101 1.45 -9.93 -4.53
C ARG A 101 0.15 -10.74 -4.40
N GLY A 102 -0.85 -10.11 -3.80
CA GLY A 102 -2.19 -10.67 -3.64
C GLY A 102 -3.02 -10.64 -4.93
N GLU A 103 -4.00 -11.54 -5.01
CA GLU A 103 -5.04 -11.54 -6.07
C GLU A 103 -6.14 -10.50 -5.78
N THR A 104 -6.25 -10.06 -4.52
CA THR A 104 -7.25 -9.09 -4.08
C THR A 104 -6.70 -7.67 -4.22
N SER A 105 -7.41 -6.85 -4.98
CA SER A 105 -7.07 -5.47 -5.31
C SER A 105 -7.41 -4.50 -4.18
N TYR A 106 -6.88 -4.70 -2.98
CA TYR A 106 -7.03 -3.70 -1.92
C TYR A 106 -5.72 -3.53 -1.17
N LEU A 107 -5.38 -2.25 -0.97
CA LEU A 107 -4.19 -1.72 -0.30
C LEU A 107 -3.59 -2.70 0.71
N ILE A 108 -2.32 -3.05 0.49
CA ILE A 108 -1.46 -3.46 1.59
C ILE A 108 -1.12 -2.17 2.34
N LEU A 109 -1.78 -1.93 3.47
CA LEU A 109 -1.35 -0.97 4.50
C LEU A 109 -0.35 -1.65 5.43
#